data_AF-A0A2V1JWT5-F1
#
_entry.id   AF-A0A2V1JWT5-F1
#
_cell.length_a   1.000
_cell.length_b   1.000
_cell.length_c   1.000
_cell.angle_alpha   90.00
_cell.angle_beta   90.00
_cell.angle_gamma   90.00
#
_symmetry.space_group_name_H-M   'P 1'
#
loop_
_entity.id
_entity.type
_entity.pdbx_description
1 polymer ?
#
loop_
_entity_poly.entity_id
_entity_poly.type
_entity_poly.pdbx_seq_one_letter_code
_entity_poly.pdbx_strand_id
1 'polypeptide(L)' 'MWCVPRYLVQSTEDGSFLAADGEGGVINVMALTAADPFQEPESAVEAVQDHLDGRGVVILIYVPCIQA' A
#
# COMPACT_ATOMS: atom_id res chain seq x y z
N MET A 1 -20.77 11.72 -3.35
CA MET A 1 -19.55 11.18 -2.74
C MET A 1 -18.75 10.53 -3.85
N TRP A 2 -17.61 11.11 -4.21
CA TRP A 2 -16.72 10.56 -5.23
C TRP A 2 -15.62 9.79 -4.50
N CYS A 3 -15.24 8.62 -4.99
CA CYS A 3 -14.15 7.84 -4.41
C CYS A 3 -13.02 7.71 -5.44
N VAL A 4 -11.78 7.69 -4.96
CA VAL A 4 -10.60 7.43 -5.80
C VAL A 4 -10.03 6.05 -5.46
N PRO A 5 -9.59 5.29 -6.47
CA PRO A 5 -8.90 4.03 -6.24
C PRO A 5 -7.55 4.28 -5.57
N ARG A 6 -7.17 3.43 -4.62
CA ARG A 6 -5.86 3.38 -3.97
C ARG A 6 -5.45 1.93 -3.74
N TYR A 7 -4.17 1.67 -3.58
CA TYR A 7 -3.63 0.32 -3.59
C TYR A 7 -2.79 0.05 -2.35
N LEU A 8 -3.26 -0.82 -1.48
CA LEU A 8 -2.46 -1.31 -0.36
C LEU A 8 -1.62 -2.50 -0.81
N VAL A 9 -0.45 -2.65 -0.22
CA VAL A 9 0.41 -3.82 -0.44
C VAL A 9 0.52 -4.57 0.88
N GLN A 10 0.24 -5.87 0.86
CA GLN A 10 0.35 -6.76 2.02
C GLN A 10 1.31 -7.91 1.72
N SER A 11 2.25 -8.15 2.63
CA SER A 11 3.11 -9.34 2.66
C SER A 11 2.29 -10.61 2.84
N THR A 12 2.61 -11.63 2.05
CA THR A 12 2.02 -12.97 2.22
C THR A 12 2.76 -13.84 3.23
N GLU A 13 3.93 -13.39 3.70
CA GLU A 13 4.77 -14.14 4.64
C GLU A 13 4.33 -13.95 6.10
N ASP A 14 4.15 -12.69 6.50
CA ASP A 14 3.84 -12.28 7.88
C ASP A 14 2.56 -11.45 8.00
N GLY A 15 1.92 -11.11 6.88
CA GLY A 15 0.69 -10.33 6.84
C GLY A 15 0.89 -8.83 7.09
N SER A 16 2.14 -8.34 7.13
CA SER A 16 2.44 -6.91 7.23
C SER A 16 1.93 -6.14 6.01
N PHE A 17 1.79 -4.83 6.16
CA PHE A 17 1.51 -3.90 5.08
C PHE A 17 2.72 -3.00 4.82
N LEU A 18 2.82 -2.45 3.62
CA LEU A 18 3.81 -1.41 3.32
C LEU A 18 3.28 -0.03 3.75
N ALA A 19 4.19 0.77 4.30
CA ALA A 19 3.98 2.18 4.63
C ALA A 19 5.23 2.99 4.33
N ALA A 20 5.09 4.29 4.03
CA ALA A 20 6.24 5.17 3.89
C ALA A 20 7.04 5.28 5.20
N ASP A 21 8.37 5.32 5.10
CA ASP A 21 9.28 5.46 6.24
C ASP A 21 9.51 6.93 6.67
N GLY A 22 9.06 7.89 5.86
CA GLY A 22 9.26 9.33 6.08
C GLY A 22 10.54 9.91 5.45
N GLU A 23 11.45 9.08 4.95
CA GLU A 23 12.67 9.46 4.24
C GLU A 23 12.62 9.11 2.73
N GLY A 24 11.51 8.54 2.29
CA GLY A 24 11.24 8.19 0.89
C GLY A 24 11.40 6.70 0.59
N GLY A 25 11.69 5.87 1.60
CA GLY A 25 11.59 4.42 1.53
C GLY A 25 10.26 3.90 2.07
N VAL A 26 10.16 2.58 2.18
CA VAL A 26 9.00 1.90 2.75
C VAL A 26 9.42 0.89 3.81
N ILE A 27 8.54 0.69 4.79
CA ILE A 27 8.71 -0.24 5.90
C ILE A 27 7.47 -1.13 6.04
N ASN A 28 7.65 -2.27 6.70
CA ASN A 28 6.57 -3.17 7.08
C ASN A 28 5.88 -2.70 8.37
N VAL A 29 4.55 -2.59 8.32
CA VAL A 29 3.70 -2.27 9.47
C VAL A 29 2.62 -3.32 9.66
N MET A 30 2.34 -3.74 10.90
CA MET A 30 1.37 -4.82 11.15
C MET A 30 -0.08 -4.35 11.10
N ALA A 31 -0.35 -3.07 11.35
CA ALA A 31 -1.70 -2.54 11.40
C ALA A 31 -2.08 -1.91 10.05
N LEU A 32 -3.21 -2.34 9.50
CA LEU A 32 -3.79 -1.75 8.28
C LEU A 32 -3.95 -0.22 8.38
N THR A 33 -4.27 0.30 9.56
CA THR A 33 -4.44 1.75 9.79
C THR A 33 -3.13 2.54 9.71
N ALA A 34 -1.99 1.86 9.76
CA ALA A 34 -0.67 2.45 9.59
C ALA A 34 -0.12 2.26 8.17
N ALA A 35 -0.81 1.50 7.32
CA ALA A 35 -0.41 1.29 5.94
C ALA A 35 -0.54 2.58 5.12
N ASP A 36 0.33 2.75 4.13
CA ASP A 36 0.28 3.89 3.22
C ASP A 36 -0.10 3.41 1.82
N PRO A 37 -1.32 3.69 1.34
CA PRO A 37 -1.78 3.15 0.07
C PRO A 37 -1.19 3.94 -1.12
N PHE A 38 -0.65 3.20 -2.08
CA PHE A 38 -0.15 3.72 -3.34
C PHE A 38 -1.28 4.34 -4.18
N GLN A 39 -0.91 5.35 -4.97
CA GLN A 39 -1.86 6.05 -5.84
C GLN A 39 -2.10 5.29 -7.16
N GLU A 40 -1.05 4.66 -7.68
CA GLU A 40 -1.03 3.99 -8.97
C GLU A 40 -0.83 2.48 -8.77
N PRO A 41 -1.54 1.63 -9.54
CA PRO A 41 -1.41 0.18 -9.40
C PRO A 41 -0.02 -0.31 -9.75
N GLU A 42 0.66 0.32 -10.72
CA GLU A 42 2.00 -0.03 -11.14
C GLU A 42 3.00 0.13 -9.99
N SER A 43 2.96 1.24 -9.26
CA SER A 43 3.82 1.47 -8.09
C SER A 43 3.59 0.45 -6.98
N ALA A 44 2.34 0.01 -6.78
CA ALA A 44 2.04 -1.03 -5.81
C ALA A 44 2.63 -2.39 -6.22
N VAL A 45 2.60 -2.72 -7.52
CA VAL A 45 3.20 -3.95 -8.05
C VAL A 45 4.73 -3.90 -7.97
N GLU A 46 5.35 -2.76 -8.30
CA GLU A 46 6.79 -2.55 -8.14
C GLU A 46 7.20 -2.72 -6.67
N ALA A 47 6.44 -2.15 -5.74
CA ALA A 47 6.71 -2.30 -4.31
C ALA A 47 6.63 -3.76 -3.83
N VAL A 48 5.76 -4.59 -4.42
CA VAL A 48 5.72 -6.04 -4.15
C VAL A 48 7.02 -6.72 -4.62
N GLN A 49 7.56 -6.34 -5.78
CA GLN A 49 8.80 -6.92 -6.28
C GLN A 49 9.99 -6.47 -5.44
N ASP A 50 10.08 -5.16 -5.16
CA ASP A 50 11.28 -4.55 -4.59
C ASP A 50 11.39 -4.73 -3.07
N HIS A 51 10.27 -4.81 -2.36
CA HIS A 51 10.27 -4.83 -0.88
C HIS A 51 9.77 -6.13 -0.27
N LEU A 52 9.11 -6.99 -1.05
CA LEU A 52 8.53 -8.25 -0.59
C LEU A 52 9.02 -9.46 -1.39
N ASP A 53 10.11 -9.32 -2.15
CA ASP A 53 10.68 -10.39 -3.01
C ASP A 53 9.63 -11.05 -3.93
N GLY A 54 8.66 -10.26 -4.41
CA GLY A 54 7.55 -10.72 -5.23
C GLY A 54 6.43 -11.48 -4.49
N ARG A 55 6.50 -11.57 -3.15
CA ARG A 55 5.56 -12.34 -2.30
C ARG A 55 4.57 -11.47 -1.55
N GLY A 56 3.85 -10.64 -2.30
CA GLY A 56 2.81 -9.77 -1.77
C GLY A 56 1.50 -9.84 -2.55
N VAL A 57 0.45 -9.29 -1.95
CA VAL A 57 -0.82 -9.04 -2.61
C VAL A 57 -1.08 -7.54 -2.69
N VAL A 58 -1.62 -7.10 -3.83
CA VAL A 58 -2.11 -5.73 -4.02
C VAL A 58 -3.61 -5.72 -3.77
N ILE A 59 -4.05 -4.86 -2.85
CA ILE A 59 -5.44 -4.73 -2.44
C ILE A 59 -5.96 -3.36 -2.91
N LEU A 60 -6.88 -3.38 -3.86
CA LEU A 60 -7.59 -2.18 -4.31
C LEU A 60 -8.61 -1.75 -3.26
N ILE A 61 -8.51 -0.50 -2.82
CA ILE A 61 -9.50 0.17 -1.97
C ILE A 61 -10.02 1.44 -2.65
N TYR A 62 -11.21 1.88 -2.26
CA TYR A 62 -11.79 3.14 -2.71
C TYR A 62 -11.89 4.12 -1.55
N VAL A 63 -11.09 5.19 -1.61
CA VAL A 63 -11.03 6.20 -0.56
C VAL A 63 -11.96 7.37 -0.91
N PRO A 64 -12.79 7.86 0.03
CA PRO A 64 -13.64 9.03 -0.21
C PRO A 64 -12.82 10.27 -0.57
N CYS A 65 -13.21 10.97 -1.63
CA CYS A 65 -12.73 12.33 -1.90
C CYS A 65 -13.43 13.28 -0.94
N ILE A 66 -12.74 13.70 0.11
CA ILE A 66 -13.20 14.82 0.93
C ILE A 66 -12.79 16.08 0.17
N GLN A 67 -13.76 16.74 -0.49
CA GLN A 67 -13.54 18.11 -0.97
C GLN A 67 -13.46 19.01 0.26
N ALA A 68 -12.30 19.64 0.45
CA ALA A 68 -12.10 20.69 1.44
C ALA A 68 -12.89 21.96 1.06
#